data_AF-A0A316U6Y9-F1
#
_entry.id   AF-A0A316U6Y9-F1
#
_cell.length_a   1.000
_cell.length_b   1.000
_cell.length_c   1.000
_cell.angle_alpha   90.00
_cell.angle_beta   90.00
_cell.angle_gamma   90.00
#
_symmetry.space_group_name_H-M   'P 1'
#
loop_
_entity.id
_entity.type
_entity.pdbx_description
1 polymer ?
#
loop_
_entity_poly.entity_id
_entity_poly.type
_entity_poly.pdbx_seq_one_letter_code
_entity_poly.pdbx_strand_id
1 'polypeptide(L)'
;MALSDRIVGGGMLFVAAFVFSYYTLWAFLTPFLATDSSLHSFFPSRVWAVRLPALVLVLGLGLVGAFVGKVMMAEEKKKREKAQRVKQG
;
A
#
# COMPACT_ATOMS: atom_id res chain seq x y z
N MET A 1 -21.06 22.28 1.18
CA MET A 1 -19.84 21.67 0.60
C MET A 1 -18.77 21.53 1.68
N ALA A 2 -18.28 22.61 2.28
CA ALA A 2 -17.22 22.56 3.31
C ALA A 2 -17.51 21.69 4.57
N LEU A 3 -18.76 21.54 5.01
CA LEU A 3 -19.11 20.70 6.16
C LEU A 3 -19.02 19.20 5.83
N SER A 4 -19.48 18.80 4.64
CA SER A 4 -19.39 17.41 4.17
C SER A 4 -17.94 16.97 4.01
N ASP A 5 -17.09 17.82 3.42
CA ASP A 5 -15.66 17.53 3.27
C ASP A 5 -14.95 17.37 4.63
N ARG A 6 -15.33 18.19 5.62
CA ARG A 6 -14.81 18.08 7.00
C ARG A 6 -15.26 16.82 7.72
N ILE A 7 -16.51 16.39 7.53
CA ILE A 7 -17.02 15.15 8.12
C ILE A 7 -16.35 13.94 7.48
N VAL A 8 -16.19 13.94 6.15
CA VAL A 8 -15.48 12.87 5.43
C VAL A 8 -14.02 12.82 5.86
N GLY A 9 -13.33 13.97 5.93
CA GLY A 9 -11.95 14.04 6.42
C GLY A 9 -11.81 13.59 7.87
N GLY A 10 -12.73 14.00 8.74
CA GLY A 10 -12.76 13.55 10.14
C GLY A 10 -13.02 12.04 10.28
N GLY A 11 -13.94 11.50 9.47
CA GLY A 11 -14.21 10.07 9.41
C GLY A 11 -13.01 9.26 8.90
N MET A 12 -12.35 9.73 7.85
CA MET A 12 -11.11 9.13 7.35
C MET A 12 -10.00 9.13 8.42
N LEU A 13 -9.85 10.25 9.14
CA LEU A 13 -8.86 10.36 10.20
C LEU A 13 -9.17 9.40 11.37
N PHE A 14 -10.44 9.28 11.75
CA PHE A 14 -10.88 8.34 12.78
C PHE A 14 -10.62 6.88 12.38
N VAL A 15 -10.98 6.51 11.15
CA VAL A 15 -10.70 5.17 10.62
C VAL A 15 -9.20 4.89 10.59
N ALA A 16 -8.40 5.85 10.12
CA ALA A 16 -6.94 5.73 10.11
C ALA A 16 -6.39 5.55 11.53
N ALA A 17 -6.84 6.36 12.49
CA ALA A 17 -6.44 6.26 13.88
C ALA A 17 -6.81 4.89 14.48
N PHE A 18 -8.03 4.41 14.24
CA PHE A 18 -8.49 3.11 14.73
C PHE A 18 -7.64 1.95 14.18
N VAL A 19 -7.44 1.92 12.86
CA VAL A 19 -6.62 0.90 12.18
C VAL A 19 -5.18 0.95 12.67
N PHE A 20 -4.60 2.15 12.79
CA PHE A 20 -3.25 2.35 13.28
C PHE A 20 -3.08 1.86 14.72
N SER A 21 -4.00 2.24 15.62
CA SER A 21 -3.99 1.79 17.00
C SER A 21 -4.12 0.27 17.10
N TYR A 22 -5.06 -0.35 16.37
CA TYR A 22 -5.21 -1.81 16.36
C TYR A 22 -3.95 -2.51 15.86
N TYR A 23 -3.36 -2.03 14.76
CA TYR A 23 -2.14 -2.60 14.20
C TYR A 23 -0.94 -2.42 15.13
N THR A 24 -0.79 -1.25 15.76
CA THR A 24 0.29 -0.96 16.69
C THR A 24 0.19 -1.81 17.94
N LEU A 25 -1.01 -1.91 18.53
CA LEU A 25 -1.29 -2.78 19.67
C LEU A 25 -1.01 -4.23 19.30
N TRP A 26 -1.47 -4.70 18.14
CA TRP A 26 -1.17 -6.04 17.68
C TRP A 26 0.34 -6.27 17.50
N ALA A 27 1.05 -5.45 16.74
CA ALA A 27 2.48 -5.63 16.51
C ALA A 27 3.31 -5.55 17.80
N PHE A 28 2.96 -4.64 18.72
CA PHE A 28 3.74 -4.35 19.91
C PHE A 28 3.37 -5.23 21.10
N LEU A 29 2.10 -5.60 21.30
CA LEU A 29 1.65 -6.45 22.42
C LEU A 29 1.87 -7.94 22.17
N THR A 30 1.81 -8.41 20.91
CA THR A 30 2.03 -9.83 20.59
C THR A 30 3.34 -10.41 21.16
N PRO A 31 4.51 -9.72 21.20
CA PRO A 31 5.71 -10.25 21.87
C PRO A 31 5.62 -10.32 23.40
N PHE A 32 4.73 -9.55 24.03
CA PHE A 32 4.58 -9.52 25.49
C PHE A 32 3.42 -10.40 26.01
N LEU A 33 2.51 -10.85 25.14
CA LEU A 33 1.45 -11.79 25.50
C LEU A 33 1.98 -13.22 25.60
N ALA A 34 1.74 -13.87 26.74
CA ALA A 34 2.00 -15.29 26.94
C ALA A 34 1.02 -16.17 26.13
N THR A 35 1.55 -17.24 25.54
CA THR A 35 0.91 -18.12 24.54
C THR A 35 -0.36 -18.85 25.02
N ASP A 36 -0.63 -18.88 26.33
CA ASP A 36 -1.66 -19.71 26.98
C ASP A 36 -2.97 -18.97 27.32
N SER A 37 -3.26 -17.86 26.64
CA SER A 37 -4.45 -17.05 26.95
C SER A 37 -5.43 -16.95 25.78
N SER A 38 -6.73 -17.08 26.06
CA SER A 38 -7.86 -17.00 25.11
C SER A 38 -7.89 -15.73 24.25
N LEU A 39 -7.09 -14.73 24.63
CA LEU A 39 -6.84 -13.49 23.90
C LEU A 39 -6.13 -13.69 22.56
N HIS A 40 -5.42 -14.80 22.36
CA HIS A 40 -4.79 -15.14 21.07
C HIS A 40 -5.80 -15.32 19.92
N SER A 41 -7.08 -15.56 20.20
CA SER A 41 -8.11 -15.62 19.15
C SER A 41 -8.44 -14.25 18.55
N PHE A 42 -8.20 -13.16 19.30
CA PHE A 42 -8.44 -11.79 18.86
C PHE A 42 -7.26 -11.20 18.06
N PHE A 43 -6.10 -11.86 18.09
CA PHE A 43 -4.88 -11.42 17.42
C PHE A 43 -4.46 -12.42 16.34
N PRO A 44 -4.41 -12.02 15.06
CA PRO A 44 -3.87 -12.88 14.00
C PRO A 44 -2.44 -13.31 14.34
N SER A 45 -2.03 -14.50 13.87
CA SER A 45 -0.69 -15.05 14.16
C SER A 45 0.41 -14.02 13.87
N ARG A 46 1.41 -13.94 14.76
CA ARG A 46 2.56 -13.01 14.67
C ARG A 46 3.16 -12.85 13.28
N VAL A 47 3.18 -13.93 12.50
CA VAL A 47 3.71 -13.97 11.14
C VAL A 47 3.09 -12.91 10.23
N TRP A 48 1.80 -12.58 10.43
CA TRP A 48 1.11 -11.57 9.64
C TRP A 48 1.56 -10.14 9.94
N ALA A 49 2.05 -9.84 11.15
CA ALA A 49 2.55 -8.52 11.51
C ALA A 49 3.84 -8.14 10.75
N VAL A 50 4.60 -9.15 10.31
CA VAL A 50 5.79 -8.97 9.47
C VAL A 50 5.44 -9.06 7.98
N ARG A 51 4.50 -9.94 7.61
CA ARG A 51 4.08 -10.11 6.21
C ARG A 51 3.33 -8.89 5.65
N LEU A 52 2.50 -8.22 6.45
CA LEU A 52 1.72 -7.07 5.97
C LEU A 52 2.62 -5.93 5.45
N PRO A 53 3.62 -5.43 6.22
CA PRO A 53 4.53 -4.40 5.72
C PRO A 53 5.35 -4.88 4.52
N ALA A 54 5.80 -6.14 4.52
CA ALA A 54 6.55 -6.72 3.42
C ALA A 54 5.72 -6.80 2.13
N LEU A 55 4.45 -7.21 2.21
CA LEU A 55 3.54 -7.25 1.06
C LEU A 55 3.28 -5.84 0.52
N VAL A 56 3.04 -4.86 1.40
CA VAL A 56 2.86 -3.45 0.98
C VAL A 56 4.11 -2.95 0.26
N LEU A 57 5.30 -3.28 0.76
CA LEU A 57 6.57 -2.86 0.15
C LEU A 57 6.77 -3.52 -1.22
N VAL A 58 6.53 -4.83 -1.33
CA VAL A 58 6.62 -5.57 -2.61
C VAL A 58 5.61 -5.04 -3.62
N LEU A 59 4.36 -4.81 -3.20
CA LEU A 59 3.33 -4.24 -4.06
C LEU A 59 3.70 -2.81 -4.49
N GLY A 60 4.19 -1.98 -3.56
CA GLY A 60 4.63 -0.62 -3.85
C GLY A 60 5.77 -0.62 -4.89
N LEU A 61 6.80 -1.43 -4.68
CA LEU A 61 7.90 -1.58 -5.64
C LEU A 61 7.42 -2.13 -6.98
N GLY A 62 6.51 -3.11 -6.98
CA GLY A 62 5.92 -3.68 -8.18
C GLY A 62 5.15 -2.64 -9.00
N LEU A 63 4.36 -1.79 -8.33
CA LEU A 63 3.62 -0.70 -8.97
C LEU A 63 4.56 0.34 -9.58
N VAL A 64 5.60 0.74 -8.85
CA VAL A 64 6.62 1.67 -9.36
C VAL A 64 7.33 1.08 -10.58
N GLY A 65 7.77 -0.17 -10.49
CA GLY A 65 8.42 -0.87 -11.60
C GLY A 65 7.53 -1.00 -12.83
N ALA A 66 6.26 -1.36 -12.64
CA ALA A 66 5.27 -1.44 -13.72
C ALA A 66 5.02 -0.07 -14.37
N PHE A 67 4.96 0.99 -13.57
CA PHE A 67 4.78 2.35 -14.08
C PHE A 67 5.97 2.80 -14.92
N VAL A 68 7.19 2.62 -14.42
CA VAL A 68 8.43 2.93 -15.16
C VAL A 68 8.49 2.14 -16.46
N GLY A 69 8.23 0.82 -16.40
CA GLY A 69 8.19 -0.03 -17.59
C GLY A 69 7.17 0.46 -18.62
N LYS A 70 5.97 0.86 -18.17
CA LYS A 70 4.94 1.44 -19.05
C LYS A 70 5.41 2.72 -19.73
N VAL A 71 6.05 3.64 -19.00
CA VAL A 71 6.56 4.90 -19.55
C VAL A 71 7.68 4.64 -20.57
N MET A 72 8.61 3.73 -20.28
CA MET A 72 9.67 3.35 -21.22
C MET A 72 9.10 2.77 -22.52
N MET A 73 8.11 1.88 -22.41
CA MET A 73 7.43 1.34 -23.60
C MET A 73 6.69 2.41 -24.40
N ALA A 74 6.08 3.39 -23.74
CA ALA A 74 5.39 4.50 -24.40
C ALA A 74 6.37 5.42 -25.15
N GLU A 75 7.50 5.75 -24.53
CA GLU A 75 8.55 6.58 -25.14
C GLU A 75 9.21 5.87 -26.34
N GLU A 76 9.49 4.56 -26.22
CA GLU A 76 10.02 3.74 -27.32
C GLU A 76 9.08 3.72 -28.53
N LYS A 77 7.77 3.55 -28.31
CA LYS A 77 6.76 3.61 -29.39
C LYS A 77 6.79 4.96 -30.09
N LYS A 78 6.80 6.06 -29.32
CA LYS A 78 6.82 7.43 -29.85
C LYS A 78 8.10 7.73 -30.64
N LYS A 79 9.25 7.20 -30.21
CA LYS A 79 10.53 7.33 -30.92
C LYS A 79 10.52 6.57 -32.25
N ARG A 80 9.98 5.35 -32.27
CA ARG A 80 9.83 4.53 -33.47
C ARG A 80 8.90 5.16 -34.50
N GLU A 81 7.75 5.69 -34.06
CA GLU A 81 6.80 6.39 -34.93
C GLU A 81 7.43 7.65 -35.57
N LYS A 82 8.18 8.45 -34.81
CA LYS A 82 8.90 9.61 -35.35
C LYS A 82 9.96 9.20 -36.38
N ALA A 83 10.73 8.15 -36.11
CA ALA A 83 11.75 7.65 -37.03
C ALA A 83 11.14 7.11 -38.34
N GLN A 84 9.94 6.53 -38.28
CA GLN A 84 9.21 6.07 -39.47
C GLN A 84 8.69 7.25 -40.31
N ARG A 85 8.18 8.32 -39.69
CA ARG A 85 7.74 9.52 -40.41
C ARG A 85 8.88 10.25 -41.10
N VAL A 86 10.05 10.33 -40.47
CA VAL A 86 11.26 10.94 -41.08
C VAL A 86 11.81 10.10 -42.23
N LYS A 87 11.58 8.78 -42.26
CA LYS A 87 11.97 7.92 -43.39
C LYS A 87 10.99 7.92 -44.56
N GLN A 88 9.78 8.45 -44.39
CA GLN A 88 8.72 8.44 -45.41
C GLN A 88 8.48 9.80 -46.09
N GLY A 89 9.09 10.88 -45.60
CA GLY A 89 9.12 12.19 -46.26
C GLY A 89 10.46 12.47 -46.90
#